data_AF-A0A661XED0-F1
#
_entry.id   AF-A0A661XED0-F1
#
_cell.length_a   1.000
_cell.length_b   1.000
_cell.length_c   1.000
_cell.angle_alpha   90.00
_cell.angle_beta   90.00
_cell.angle_gamma   90.00
#
_symmetry.space_group_name_H-M   'P 1'
#
loop_
_entity.id
_entity.type
_entity.pdbx_description
1 polymer ?
#
loop_
_entity_poly.entity_id
_entity_poly.type
_entity_poly.pdbx_seq_one_letter_code
_entity_poly.pdbx_strand_id
1 'polypeptide(L)'
;MRIISVFILTAILFIFQLNIFSKVYFFGKLPNPNEYFLFATSGWTGNWYIGPDHCWIQKIVIDKEIDFDRIFIGAKIGRAKRDEEILNSFKYSDKKFELRKKERLYKKKKDESLKEEIERLKKELKEIESRVVGKNKDIYISITDDPEKWNNKYLLERNSLLPLEGSYVEAIDGVGEARWFWVEISKDFVVGKSTFYVAVWSDYQEFDSVERSPILAAGWGDDRRDSFLCKIKDGMPDFSTKKDISFFEPAIGIKLIKSENRTLDIVIEKVEYEVDRELKGKFKLRVYFDVKGEEITRFYVERRVDKGFDVFGFYYYNPPYIVTVKNVEKGKYFIRGVVEDWEGNRKVSFVMEVEIK
;
A
#
# COMPACT_ATOMS: atom_id res chain seq x y z
N MET A 1 -17.86 52.02 26.41
CA MET A 1 -16.55 51.81 25.76
C MET A 1 -15.91 50.45 26.06
N ARG A 2 -16.05 49.85 27.25
CA ARG A 2 -15.41 48.54 27.59
C ARG A 2 -15.99 47.30 26.87
N ILE A 3 -17.27 47.30 26.47
CA ILE A 3 -17.92 46.14 25.84
C ILE A 3 -17.45 45.93 24.38
N ILE A 4 -17.17 47.02 23.66
CA ILE A 4 -16.70 46.96 22.26
C ILE A 4 -15.28 46.38 22.17
N SER A 5 -14.41 46.68 23.15
CA SER A 5 -13.05 46.11 23.19
C SER A 5 -13.01 44.60 23.43
N VAL A 6 -13.98 44.03 24.18
CA VAL A 6 -14.02 42.58 24.42
C VAL A 6 -14.41 41.83 23.17
N PHE A 7 -15.41 42.31 22.41
CA PHE A 7 -15.84 41.69 21.15
C PHE A 7 -14.78 41.76 20.04
N ILE A 8 -14.03 42.86 19.96
CA ILE A 8 -12.92 42.98 19.00
C ILE A 8 -11.79 42.01 19.38
N LEU A 9 -11.47 41.86 20.66
CA LEU A 9 -10.43 40.93 21.10
C LEU A 9 -10.81 39.46 20.88
N THR A 10 -12.06 39.07 21.14
CA THR A 10 -12.54 37.71 20.81
C THR A 10 -12.62 37.48 19.31
N ALA A 11 -13.04 38.46 18.50
CA ALA A 11 -13.03 38.34 17.05
C ALA A 11 -11.61 38.22 16.49
N ILE A 12 -10.63 38.97 17.02
CA ILE A 12 -9.22 38.85 16.64
C ILE A 12 -8.66 37.48 17.06
N LEU A 13 -8.95 37.00 18.28
CA LEU A 13 -8.54 35.65 18.70
C LEU A 13 -9.18 34.55 17.83
N PHE A 14 -10.43 34.72 17.40
CA PHE A 14 -11.11 33.80 16.49
C PHE A 14 -10.50 33.82 15.08
N ILE A 15 -10.12 35.01 14.57
CA ILE A 15 -9.42 35.17 13.29
C ILE A 15 -8.00 34.61 13.34
N PHE A 16 -7.30 34.71 14.48
CA PHE A 16 -5.98 34.08 14.67
C PHE A 16 -6.08 32.55 14.79
N GLN A 17 -7.16 32.01 15.36
CA GLN A 17 -7.39 30.56 15.39
C GLN A 17 -7.73 29.98 14.01
N LEU A 18 -8.30 30.78 13.10
CA LEU A 18 -8.65 30.35 11.74
C LEU A 18 -7.44 30.17 10.79
N ASN A 19 -6.23 30.57 11.21
CA ASN A 19 -5.00 30.41 10.43
C ASN A 19 -4.08 29.27 10.92
N ILE A 20 -4.54 28.42 11.85
CA ILE A 20 -3.75 27.28 12.37
C ILE A 20 -4.13 26.00 11.62
N PHE A 21 -4.10 26.05 10.29
CA PHE A 21 -4.30 24.86 9.48
C PHE A 21 -3.03 24.65 8.66
N SER A 22 -2.33 23.58 9.02
CA SER A 22 -1.35 22.93 8.17
C SER A 22 -1.86 22.84 6.74
N LYS A 23 -1.02 23.29 5.80
CA LYS A 23 -1.42 23.43 4.41
C LYS A 23 -0.78 22.33 3.59
N VAL A 24 -1.63 21.46 3.05
CA VAL A 24 -1.25 20.39 2.15
C VAL A 24 -1.50 20.81 0.72
N TYR A 25 -0.46 20.77 -0.10
CA TYR A 25 -0.53 21.01 -1.53
C TYR A 25 -0.32 19.69 -2.26
N PHE A 26 -1.34 19.26 -3.00
CA PHE A 26 -1.25 18.06 -3.84
C PHE A 26 -1.00 18.45 -5.29
N PHE A 27 -0.05 17.77 -5.92
CA PHE A 27 0.29 17.90 -7.34
C PHE A 27 0.19 16.54 -8.00
N GLY A 28 -0.77 16.40 -8.90
CA GLY A 28 -0.93 15.30 -9.84
C GLY A 28 -1.47 15.85 -11.15
N LYS A 29 -1.87 14.98 -12.08
CA LYS A 29 -2.58 15.45 -13.28
C LYS A 29 -3.98 15.93 -12.98
N LEU A 30 -4.67 15.21 -12.10
CA LEU A 30 -5.99 15.61 -11.63
C LEU A 30 -5.83 16.46 -10.38
N PRO A 31 -6.56 17.57 -10.25
CA PRO A 31 -6.42 18.48 -9.12
C PRO A 31 -6.92 17.86 -7.81
N ASN A 32 -7.84 16.90 -7.89
CA ASN A 32 -8.42 16.23 -6.72
C ASN A 32 -7.89 14.79 -6.59
N PRO A 33 -7.15 14.44 -5.52
CA PRO A 33 -6.62 13.08 -5.32
C PRO A 33 -7.69 11.98 -5.23
N ASN A 34 -8.95 12.34 -5.03
CA ASN A 34 -10.07 11.39 -5.00
C ASN A 34 -10.62 11.04 -6.39
N GLU A 35 -10.28 11.79 -7.44
CA GLU A 35 -10.73 11.52 -8.82
C GLU A 35 -10.01 10.31 -9.46
N TYR A 36 -8.96 9.82 -8.80
CA TYR A 36 -8.26 8.61 -9.18
C TYR A 36 -8.99 7.35 -8.67
N PHE A 37 -10.17 7.05 -9.22
CA PHE A 37 -11.00 5.91 -8.79
C PHE A 37 -11.07 4.75 -9.80
N LEU A 38 -10.47 4.90 -10.98
CA LEU A 38 -10.49 3.85 -12.01
C LEU A 38 -9.49 2.72 -11.71
N PHE A 39 -9.80 1.54 -12.26
CA PHE A 39 -9.01 0.31 -12.27
C PHE A 39 -8.77 -0.35 -10.90
N ALA A 40 -8.06 0.33 -10.00
CA ALA A 40 -7.63 -0.23 -8.72
C ALA A 40 -8.71 -0.20 -7.63
N THR A 41 -9.71 0.69 -7.74
CA THR A 41 -10.81 0.76 -6.77
C THR A 41 -11.98 -0.13 -7.18
N SER A 42 -12.31 -0.15 -8.47
CA SER A 42 -13.35 -1.01 -9.04
C SER A 42 -13.21 -1.09 -10.57
N GLY A 43 -13.95 -2.01 -11.18
CA GLY A 43 -14.08 -2.11 -12.63
C GLY A 43 -13.02 -2.96 -13.33
N TRP A 44 -12.95 -2.79 -14.65
CA TRP A 44 -11.93 -3.40 -15.51
C TRP A 44 -10.54 -2.95 -15.07
N THR A 45 -9.48 -3.76 -15.27
CA THR A 45 -8.10 -3.42 -14.88
C THR A 45 -7.27 -2.83 -16.01
N GLY A 46 -7.62 -3.05 -17.29
CA GLY A 46 -6.97 -2.41 -18.44
C GLY A 46 -5.45 -2.54 -18.54
N ASN A 47 -4.85 -3.60 -17.98
CA ASN A 47 -3.39 -3.77 -17.83
C ASN A 47 -2.69 -2.72 -16.96
N TRP A 48 -3.42 -2.04 -16.06
CA TRP A 48 -2.90 -1.07 -15.09
C TRP A 48 -2.17 -1.69 -13.90
N TYR A 49 -1.39 -2.74 -14.14
CA TYR A 49 -0.69 -3.43 -13.07
C TYR A 49 0.68 -2.82 -12.78
N ILE A 50 1.20 -3.02 -11.58
CA ILE A 50 2.55 -2.59 -11.19
C ILE A 50 3.47 -3.82 -11.22
N GLY A 51 4.43 -3.82 -12.14
CA GLY A 51 5.27 -4.98 -12.45
C GLY A 51 6.75 -4.68 -12.69
N PRO A 52 7.55 -5.71 -13.04
CA PRO A 52 8.98 -5.62 -13.32
C PRO A 52 9.31 -5.39 -14.79
N ASP A 53 8.35 -5.58 -15.69
CA ASP A 53 8.51 -5.41 -17.13
C ASP A 53 8.32 -3.96 -17.58
N HIS A 54 7.64 -3.15 -16.76
CA HIS A 54 7.39 -1.74 -17.03
C HIS A 54 7.22 -0.91 -15.75
N CYS A 55 7.36 0.41 -15.91
CA CYS A 55 7.06 1.41 -14.90
C CYS A 55 6.09 2.46 -15.44
N TRP A 56 5.24 2.97 -14.56
CA TRP A 56 4.33 4.07 -14.85
C TRP A 56 4.99 5.38 -14.45
N ILE A 57 5.02 6.36 -15.34
CA ILE A 57 5.67 7.64 -15.12
C ILE A 57 4.68 8.78 -15.34
N GLN A 58 4.66 9.73 -14.40
CA GLN A 58 3.90 10.96 -14.51
C GLN A 58 4.84 12.17 -14.50
N LYS A 59 4.70 13.05 -15.50
CA LYS A 59 5.27 14.39 -15.46
C LYS A 59 4.39 15.33 -14.64
N ILE A 60 4.95 15.90 -13.58
CA ILE A 60 4.28 16.80 -12.63
C ILE A 60 4.97 18.16 -12.69
N VAL A 61 4.17 19.23 -12.76
CA VAL A 61 4.67 20.61 -12.80
C VAL A 61 4.25 21.33 -11.51
N ILE A 62 5.21 21.97 -10.86
CA ILE A 62 5.02 22.85 -9.71
C ILE A 62 5.43 24.25 -10.18
N ASP A 63 4.45 25.06 -10.57
CA ASP A 63 4.64 26.35 -11.25
C ASP A 63 4.70 27.54 -10.27
N LYS A 64 4.61 27.27 -8.97
CA LYS A 64 4.60 28.28 -7.90
C LYS A 64 5.66 27.94 -6.88
N GLU A 65 6.38 28.96 -6.43
CA GLU A 65 7.20 28.85 -5.24
C GLU A 65 6.29 28.69 -4.03
N ILE A 66 6.44 27.56 -3.34
CA ILE A 66 5.64 27.19 -2.18
C ILE A 66 6.61 27.03 -1.03
N ASP A 67 6.30 27.71 0.07
CA ASP A 67 6.96 27.44 1.34
C ASP A 67 6.39 26.11 1.89
N PHE A 68 7.26 25.11 2.05
CA PHE A 68 6.92 23.80 2.60
C PHE A 68 8.09 23.28 3.44
N ASP A 69 7.77 22.46 4.43
CA ASP A 69 8.76 21.86 5.33
C ASP A 69 9.07 20.41 4.94
N ARG A 70 8.08 19.72 4.37
CA ARG A 70 8.16 18.30 4.01
C ARG A 70 7.59 18.05 2.62
N ILE A 71 8.12 17.03 1.95
CA ILE A 71 7.71 16.60 0.63
C ILE A 71 7.56 15.09 0.56
N PHE A 72 6.52 14.65 -0.12
CA PHE A 72 6.22 13.26 -0.35
C PHE A 72 5.97 13.01 -1.82
N ILE A 73 6.38 11.83 -2.28
CA ILE A 73 5.92 11.25 -3.53
C ILE A 73 5.07 10.03 -3.22
N GLY A 74 4.06 9.79 -4.04
CA GLY A 74 3.11 8.73 -3.75
C GLY A 74 2.37 8.22 -4.96
N ALA A 75 1.72 7.08 -4.76
CA ALA A 75 0.83 6.49 -5.73
C ALA A 75 -0.41 5.89 -5.05
N LYS A 76 -1.54 5.87 -5.77
CA LYS A 76 -2.77 5.23 -5.29
C LYS A 76 -2.87 3.81 -5.84
N ILE A 77 -2.84 2.82 -4.95
CA ILE A 77 -2.68 1.41 -5.30
C ILE A 77 -3.73 0.57 -4.57
N GLY A 78 -4.22 -0.47 -5.23
CA GLY A 78 -5.16 -1.44 -4.64
C GLY A 78 -5.14 -2.77 -5.36
N ARG A 79 -6.11 -3.64 -5.05
CA ARG A 79 -6.28 -4.96 -5.66
C ARG A 79 -5.01 -5.81 -5.64
N ALA A 80 -4.27 -5.73 -4.54
CA ALA A 80 -3.13 -6.58 -4.30
C ALA A 80 -3.54 -8.05 -4.26
N LYS A 81 -2.61 -8.92 -4.68
CA LYS A 81 -2.84 -10.36 -4.78
C LYS A 81 -2.20 -11.08 -3.59
N ARG A 82 -2.91 -12.05 -3.03
CA ARG A 82 -2.36 -12.98 -2.05
C ARG A 82 -1.43 -13.98 -2.74
N ASP A 83 -0.53 -14.58 -1.97
CA ASP A 83 0.35 -15.64 -2.47
C ASP A 83 -0.46 -16.78 -3.11
N GLU A 84 -1.61 -17.14 -2.53
CA GLU A 84 -2.50 -18.17 -3.08
C GLU A 84 -3.06 -17.82 -4.46
N GLU A 85 -3.45 -16.56 -4.68
CA GLU A 85 -3.98 -16.10 -5.97
C GLU A 85 -2.88 -16.10 -7.03
N ILE A 86 -1.68 -15.63 -6.67
CA ILE A 86 -0.51 -15.67 -7.54
C ILE A 86 -0.17 -17.12 -7.90
N LEU A 87 -0.13 -18.03 -6.93
CA LEU A 87 0.10 -19.46 -7.15
C LEU A 87 -0.96 -20.05 -8.09
N ASN A 88 -2.24 -19.75 -7.85
CA ASN A 88 -3.34 -20.27 -8.66
C ASN A 88 -3.28 -19.80 -10.11
N SER A 89 -2.74 -18.61 -10.40
CA SER A 89 -2.50 -18.16 -11.78
C SER A 89 -1.51 -19.07 -12.55
N PHE A 90 -0.64 -19.81 -11.85
CA PHE A 90 0.24 -20.83 -12.44
C PHE A 90 -0.42 -22.22 -12.56
N LYS A 91 -1.75 -22.30 -12.43
CA LYS A 91 -2.52 -23.56 -12.33
C LYS A 91 -2.03 -24.46 -11.20
N TYR A 92 -1.52 -23.85 -10.13
CA TYR A 92 -0.94 -24.59 -9.00
C TYR A 92 -1.95 -25.55 -8.36
N SER A 93 -3.19 -25.11 -8.15
CA SER A 93 -4.27 -25.97 -7.61
C SER A 93 -4.59 -27.16 -8.51
N ASP A 94 -4.61 -26.98 -9.83
CA ASP A 94 -4.83 -28.06 -10.79
C ASP A 94 -3.69 -29.09 -10.73
N LYS A 95 -2.44 -28.62 -10.74
CA LYS A 95 -1.24 -29.47 -10.62
C LYS A 95 -1.23 -30.22 -9.28
N LYS A 96 -1.63 -29.57 -8.18
CA LYS A 96 -1.74 -30.19 -6.86
C LYS A 96 -2.85 -31.25 -6.82
N PHE A 97 -3.97 -31.01 -7.50
CA PHE A 97 -5.04 -32.00 -7.67
C PHE A 97 -4.56 -33.19 -8.51
N GLU A 98 -3.85 -32.94 -9.61
CA GLU A 98 -3.27 -33.97 -10.47
C GLU A 98 -2.27 -34.84 -9.70
N LEU A 99 -1.37 -34.21 -8.93
CA LEU A 99 -0.43 -34.90 -8.05
C LEU A 99 -1.17 -35.86 -7.11
N ARG A 100 -2.18 -35.38 -6.37
CA ARG A 100 -2.97 -36.21 -5.44
C ARG A 100 -3.66 -37.38 -6.16
N LYS A 101 -4.17 -37.15 -7.38
CA LYS A 101 -4.80 -38.19 -8.20
C LYS A 101 -3.78 -39.28 -8.58
N LYS A 102 -2.58 -38.89 -9.02
CA LYS A 102 -1.50 -39.81 -9.39
C LYS A 102 -0.96 -40.57 -8.18
N GLU A 103 -0.78 -39.92 -7.03
CA GLU A 103 -0.36 -40.58 -5.78
C GLU A 103 -1.35 -41.68 -5.34
N ARG A 104 -2.64 -41.42 -5.44
CA ARG A 104 -3.68 -42.42 -5.17
C ARG A 104 -3.63 -43.59 -6.16
N LEU A 105 -3.33 -43.31 -7.43
CA LEU A 105 -3.22 -44.34 -8.46
C LEU A 105 -1.96 -45.20 -8.28
N TYR A 106 -0.81 -44.58 -7.95
CA TYR A 106 0.43 -45.28 -7.64
C TYR A 106 0.25 -46.22 -6.44
N LYS A 107 -0.42 -45.76 -5.37
CA LYS A 107 -0.74 -46.62 -4.22
C LYS A 107 -1.54 -47.87 -4.59
N LYS A 108 -2.39 -47.79 -5.62
CA LYS A 108 -3.22 -48.91 -6.09
C LYS A 108 -2.48 -49.83 -7.06
N LYS A 109 -1.76 -49.26 -8.03
CA LYS A 109 -1.17 -50.00 -9.16
C LYS A 109 0.31 -50.33 -9.00
N LYS A 110 1.03 -49.62 -8.12
CA LYS A 110 2.49 -49.69 -7.95
C LYS A 110 3.28 -49.59 -9.26
N ASP A 111 2.78 -48.78 -10.17
CA ASP A 111 3.38 -48.54 -11.49
C ASP A 111 4.53 -47.53 -11.36
N GLU A 112 5.76 -47.94 -11.65
CA GLU A 112 6.94 -47.06 -11.51
C GLU A 112 6.90 -45.85 -12.45
N SER A 113 6.18 -45.91 -13.58
CA SER A 113 6.02 -44.72 -14.45
C SER A 113 5.28 -43.58 -13.75
N LEU A 114 4.31 -43.90 -12.88
CA LEU A 114 3.58 -42.90 -12.09
C LEU A 114 4.48 -42.25 -11.03
N LYS A 115 5.48 -42.98 -10.52
CA LYS A 115 6.40 -42.48 -9.51
C LYS A 115 7.27 -41.37 -10.08
N GLU A 116 7.79 -41.55 -11.29
CA GLU A 116 8.56 -40.51 -11.99
C GLU A 116 7.73 -39.25 -12.23
N GLU A 117 6.47 -39.40 -12.66
CA GLU A 117 5.57 -38.26 -12.86
C GLU A 117 5.21 -37.53 -11.57
N ILE A 118 5.00 -38.28 -10.47
CA ILE A 118 4.74 -37.72 -9.13
C ILE A 118 5.92 -36.87 -8.68
N GLU A 119 7.15 -37.38 -8.81
CA GLU A 119 8.35 -36.64 -8.42
C GLU A 119 8.58 -35.40 -9.30
N ARG A 120 8.31 -35.50 -10.61
CA ARG A 120 8.31 -34.34 -11.51
C ARG A 120 7.33 -33.26 -11.05
N LEU A 121 6.08 -33.63 -10.76
CA LEU A 121 5.04 -32.69 -10.31
C LEU A 121 5.37 -32.07 -8.95
N LYS A 122 5.90 -32.84 -8.00
CA LYS A 122 6.36 -32.30 -6.70
C LYS A 122 7.46 -31.28 -6.88
N LYS A 123 8.44 -31.58 -7.74
CA LYS A 123 9.55 -30.65 -8.04
C LYS A 123 9.01 -29.35 -8.64
N GLU A 124 8.11 -29.46 -9.62
CA GLU A 124 7.49 -28.31 -10.28
C GLU A 124 6.66 -27.45 -9.30
N LEU A 125 5.82 -28.08 -8.46
CA LEU A 125 5.04 -27.37 -7.43
C LEU A 125 5.94 -26.65 -6.44
N LYS A 126 7.02 -27.30 -5.99
CA LYS A 126 8.00 -26.71 -5.08
C LYS A 126 8.74 -25.53 -5.72
N GLU A 127 9.05 -25.63 -7.00
CA GLU A 127 9.68 -24.55 -7.76
C GLU A 127 8.74 -23.33 -7.83
N ILE A 128 7.46 -23.54 -8.17
CA ILE A 128 6.44 -22.49 -8.19
C ILE A 128 6.29 -21.86 -6.80
N GLU A 129 6.16 -22.66 -5.74
CA GLU A 129 6.08 -22.14 -4.36
C GLU A 129 7.29 -21.29 -3.99
N SER A 130 8.49 -21.74 -4.36
CA SER A 130 9.74 -21.04 -4.04
C SER A 130 9.86 -19.68 -4.71
N ARG A 131 9.11 -19.44 -5.79
CA ARG A 131 9.04 -18.15 -6.49
C ARG A 131 8.07 -17.18 -5.83
N VAL A 132 7.08 -17.69 -5.09
CA VAL A 132 5.97 -16.88 -4.56
C VAL A 132 6.03 -16.70 -3.05
N VAL A 133 6.11 -17.81 -2.30
CA VAL A 133 5.89 -17.83 -0.86
C VAL A 133 7.09 -17.25 -0.13
N GLY A 134 6.81 -16.33 0.80
CA GLY A 134 7.85 -15.70 1.63
C GLY A 134 8.76 -14.73 0.87
N LYS A 135 8.40 -14.35 -0.36
CA LYS A 135 9.10 -13.32 -1.12
C LYS A 135 8.58 -11.94 -0.77
N ASN A 136 9.51 -10.99 -0.68
CA ASN A 136 9.20 -9.56 -0.62
C ASN A 136 8.64 -9.13 -1.99
N LYS A 137 7.46 -8.55 -1.94
CA LYS A 137 6.71 -8.08 -3.10
C LYS A 137 6.57 -6.58 -2.97
N ASP A 138 7.71 -5.92 -3.14
CA ASP A 138 7.92 -4.52 -2.80
C ASP A 138 7.58 -3.63 -4.00
N ILE A 139 6.92 -2.52 -3.73
CA ILE A 139 6.60 -1.50 -4.72
C ILE A 139 7.53 -0.32 -4.48
N TYR A 140 8.13 0.15 -5.56
CA TYR A 140 9.10 1.22 -5.55
C TYR A 140 8.56 2.45 -6.25
N ILE A 141 9.06 3.61 -5.80
CA ILE A 141 8.80 4.89 -6.42
C ILE A 141 10.10 5.67 -6.55
N SER A 142 10.20 6.51 -7.58
CA SER A 142 11.35 7.39 -7.81
C SER A 142 10.91 8.73 -8.36
N ILE A 143 11.78 9.73 -8.25
CA ILE A 143 11.59 11.08 -8.77
C ILE A 143 12.89 11.58 -9.40
N THR A 144 12.75 12.32 -10.51
CA THR A 144 13.84 13.05 -11.17
C THR A 144 13.29 14.29 -11.87
N ASP A 145 14.14 15.27 -12.14
CA ASP A 145 13.88 16.40 -13.04
C ASP A 145 14.40 16.16 -14.46
N ASP A 146 15.23 15.13 -14.66
CA ASP A 146 15.72 14.66 -15.95
C ASP A 146 15.28 13.20 -16.15
N PRO A 147 14.25 12.93 -16.97
CA PRO A 147 13.71 11.58 -17.13
C PRO A 147 14.68 10.61 -17.81
N GLU A 148 15.79 11.08 -18.37
CA GLU A 148 16.86 10.22 -18.89
C GLU A 148 17.83 9.77 -17.78
N LYS A 149 17.71 10.31 -16.55
CA LYS A 149 18.61 10.04 -15.42
C LYS A 149 17.83 9.73 -14.14
N TRP A 150 17.69 8.44 -13.85
CA TRP A 150 17.11 7.93 -12.60
C TRP A 150 18.21 7.45 -11.67
N ASN A 151 18.29 8.04 -10.47
CA ASN A 151 19.36 7.78 -9.51
C ASN A 151 18.86 7.43 -8.09
N ASN A 152 17.56 7.53 -7.84
CA ASN A 152 16.97 7.23 -6.53
C ASN A 152 15.93 6.13 -6.64
N LYS A 153 15.72 5.41 -5.56
CA LYS A 153 14.68 4.38 -5.45
C LYS A 153 14.21 4.31 -4.00
N TYR A 154 12.92 4.54 -3.80
CA TYR A 154 12.30 4.52 -2.48
C TYR A 154 11.31 3.38 -2.41
N LEU A 155 11.31 2.64 -1.30
CA LEU A 155 10.24 1.68 -1.01
C LEU A 155 8.97 2.48 -0.73
N LEU A 156 7.96 2.31 -1.57
CA LEU A 156 6.65 2.95 -1.39
C LEU A 156 5.80 2.16 -0.40
N GLU A 157 5.59 0.87 -0.67
CA GLU A 157 4.86 -0.04 0.22
C GLU A 157 5.10 -1.51 -0.18
N ARG A 158 4.77 -2.45 0.71
CA ARG A 158 4.75 -3.89 0.40
C ARG A 158 3.36 -4.34 -0.04
N ASN A 159 3.28 -5.26 -1.00
CA ASN A 159 2.02 -5.84 -1.48
C ASN A 159 1.15 -6.44 -0.36
N SER A 160 1.78 -7.00 0.69
CA SER A 160 1.06 -7.59 1.84
C SER A 160 0.30 -6.56 2.69
N LEU A 161 0.57 -5.27 2.51
CA LEU A 161 0.01 -4.16 3.27
C LEU A 161 -0.96 -3.31 2.44
N LEU A 162 -1.10 -3.64 1.15
CA LEU A 162 -2.06 -3.01 0.26
C LEU A 162 -3.48 -3.58 0.45
N PRO A 163 -4.52 -2.80 0.10
CA PRO A 163 -5.87 -3.33 -0.05
C PRO A 163 -5.90 -4.50 -1.03
N LEU A 164 -6.45 -5.64 -0.58
CA LEU A 164 -6.53 -6.86 -1.37
C LEU A 164 -7.65 -6.77 -2.41
N GLU A 165 -7.50 -7.52 -3.49
CA GLU A 165 -8.59 -7.78 -4.42
C GLU A 165 -9.64 -8.69 -3.78
N GLY A 166 -10.92 -8.42 -4.04
CA GLY A 166 -11.99 -9.31 -3.60
C GLY A 166 -11.93 -10.67 -4.30
N SER A 167 -12.18 -11.73 -3.54
CA SER A 167 -12.31 -13.08 -4.12
C SER A 167 -13.77 -13.35 -4.50
N TYR A 168 -13.95 -14.01 -5.66
CA TYR A 168 -15.26 -14.46 -6.12
C TYR A 168 -15.78 -15.70 -5.38
N VAL A 169 -14.91 -16.37 -4.63
CA VAL A 169 -15.19 -17.68 -4.02
C VAL A 169 -15.16 -17.62 -2.50
N GLU A 170 -14.35 -16.73 -1.92
CA GLU A 170 -14.10 -16.67 -0.48
C GLU A 170 -14.22 -15.24 0.03
N ALA A 171 -14.79 -15.08 1.23
CA ALA A 171 -14.70 -13.83 1.96
C ALA A 171 -13.31 -13.74 2.60
N ILE A 172 -12.56 -12.70 2.25
CA ILE A 172 -11.19 -12.49 2.73
C ILE A 172 -11.07 -11.11 3.38
N ASP A 173 -10.35 -11.05 4.49
CA ASP A 173 -10.07 -9.79 5.18
C ASP A 173 -9.06 -8.95 4.39
N GLY A 174 -9.08 -7.63 4.59
CA GLY A 174 -8.14 -6.72 3.93
C GLY A 174 -8.55 -6.32 2.52
N VAL A 175 -9.68 -6.81 2.00
CA VAL A 175 -10.28 -6.31 0.75
C VAL A 175 -10.75 -4.87 0.94
N GLY A 176 -10.48 -4.04 -0.06
CA GLY A 176 -10.96 -2.66 -0.04
C GLY A 176 -10.58 -1.86 -1.26
N GLU A 177 -11.01 -0.60 -1.22
CA GLU A 177 -10.70 0.42 -2.21
C GLU A 177 -9.19 0.71 -2.28
N ALA A 178 -8.71 1.19 -3.42
CA ALA A 178 -7.33 1.64 -3.56
C ALA A 178 -7.03 2.83 -2.65
N ARG A 179 -5.80 2.86 -2.11
CA ARG A 179 -5.36 3.87 -1.13
C ARG A 179 -4.10 4.56 -1.60
N TRP A 180 -3.95 5.82 -1.23
CA TRP A 180 -2.72 6.57 -1.47
C TRP A 180 -1.66 6.13 -0.47
N PHE A 181 -0.50 5.75 -1.00
CA PHE A 181 0.71 5.50 -0.24
C PHE A 181 1.71 6.61 -0.52
N TRP A 182 2.43 7.04 0.50
CA TRP A 182 3.32 8.19 0.44
C TRP A 182 4.66 7.84 1.07
N VAL A 183 5.75 8.30 0.45
CA VAL A 183 7.10 8.25 1.03
C VAL A 183 7.70 9.64 1.05
N GLU A 184 8.24 10.02 2.21
CA GLU A 184 8.93 11.29 2.40
C GLU A 184 10.29 11.25 1.68
N ILE A 185 10.64 12.34 1.00
CA ILE A 185 11.92 12.50 0.32
C ILE A 185 12.64 13.77 0.78
N SER A 186 13.90 13.94 0.41
CA SER A 186 14.61 15.20 0.69
C SER A 186 13.97 16.37 -0.06
N LYS A 187 13.75 17.48 0.64
CA LYS A 187 13.28 18.75 0.03
C LYS A 187 14.21 19.25 -1.07
N ASP A 188 15.50 18.92 -1.00
CA ASP A 188 16.51 19.37 -1.96
C ASP A 188 16.25 18.86 -3.39
N PHE A 189 15.39 17.84 -3.55
CA PHE A 189 14.97 17.36 -4.87
C PHE A 189 14.11 18.35 -5.64
N VAL A 190 13.36 19.23 -4.94
CA VAL A 190 12.34 20.08 -5.57
C VAL A 190 12.70 21.55 -5.53
N VAL A 191 13.53 21.99 -4.58
CA VAL A 191 13.96 23.39 -4.48
C VAL A 191 14.61 23.87 -5.79
N GLY A 192 14.09 24.97 -6.33
CA GLY A 192 14.62 25.61 -7.55
C GLY A 192 14.26 24.90 -8.86
N LYS A 193 13.38 23.89 -8.82
CA LYS A 193 12.93 23.12 -9.99
C LYS A 193 11.40 23.20 -10.12
N SER A 194 10.89 23.08 -11.35
CA SER A 194 9.46 23.22 -11.62
C SER A 194 8.83 22.01 -12.32
N THR A 195 9.63 21.12 -12.89
CA THR A 195 9.13 19.95 -13.61
C THR A 195 9.81 18.70 -13.07
N PHE A 196 8.99 17.69 -12.79
CA PHE A 196 9.41 16.43 -12.20
C PHE A 196 8.78 15.27 -12.95
N TYR A 197 9.46 14.14 -12.94
CA TYR A 197 8.98 12.86 -13.42
C TYR A 197 8.99 11.91 -12.25
N VAL A 198 7.84 11.34 -11.93
CA VAL A 198 7.69 10.38 -10.83
C VAL A 198 7.32 9.03 -11.42
N ALA A 199 8.09 7.99 -11.08
CA ALA A 199 7.93 6.65 -11.61
C ALA A 199 7.55 5.65 -10.51
N VAL A 200 6.62 4.72 -10.77
CA VAL A 200 6.24 3.63 -9.86
C VAL A 200 6.34 2.27 -10.56
N TRP A 201 6.89 1.27 -9.86
CA TRP A 201 7.06 -0.10 -10.36
C TRP A 201 7.31 -1.13 -9.24
N SER A 202 7.50 -2.39 -9.61
CA SER A 202 7.95 -3.45 -8.70
C SER A 202 9.11 -4.22 -9.32
N ASP A 203 10.08 -4.68 -8.52
CA ASP A 203 11.14 -5.56 -9.04
C ASP A 203 10.73 -7.05 -9.00
N TYR A 204 9.56 -7.35 -8.43
CA TYR A 204 9.16 -8.73 -8.18
C TYR A 204 8.71 -9.40 -9.49
N GLN A 205 9.45 -10.43 -9.88
CA GLN A 205 9.37 -11.04 -11.23
C GLN A 205 8.01 -11.65 -11.57
N GLU A 206 7.23 -12.04 -10.57
CA GLU A 206 5.91 -12.64 -10.81
C GLU A 206 4.80 -11.60 -10.94
N PHE A 207 5.09 -10.30 -10.80
CA PHE A 207 4.14 -9.23 -11.08
C PHE A 207 4.13 -8.84 -12.57
N ASP A 208 4.00 -9.81 -13.47
CA ASP A 208 4.04 -9.64 -14.93
C ASP A 208 2.63 -9.66 -15.58
N SER A 209 1.56 -9.61 -14.77
CA SER A 209 0.19 -9.55 -15.27
C SER A 209 -0.79 -8.97 -14.24
N VAL A 210 -1.98 -8.55 -14.69
CA VAL A 210 -3.08 -8.10 -13.82
C VAL A 210 -3.58 -9.17 -12.84
N GLU A 211 -3.37 -10.45 -13.15
CA GLU A 211 -3.80 -11.56 -12.31
C GLU A 211 -2.87 -11.78 -11.11
N ARG A 212 -1.61 -11.35 -11.22
CA ARG A 212 -0.59 -11.55 -10.18
C ARG A 212 -0.17 -10.29 -9.45
N SER A 213 -0.47 -9.14 -10.02
CA SER A 213 0.08 -7.86 -9.56
C SER A 213 -0.94 -6.98 -8.86
N PRO A 214 -0.49 -6.06 -7.99
CA PRO A 214 -1.31 -4.95 -7.56
C PRO A 214 -1.61 -4.01 -8.73
N ILE A 215 -2.73 -3.30 -8.62
CA ILE A 215 -3.24 -2.41 -9.68
C ILE A 215 -3.03 -0.96 -9.26
N LEU A 216 -2.47 -0.17 -10.17
CA LEU A 216 -2.34 1.27 -10.05
C LEU A 216 -3.70 1.91 -10.38
N ALA A 217 -4.17 2.82 -9.53
CA ALA A 217 -5.38 3.57 -9.83
C ALA A 217 -5.12 4.58 -10.96
N ALA A 218 -6.19 5.00 -11.62
CA ALA A 218 -6.13 6.11 -12.55
C ALA A 218 -7.37 6.99 -12.44
N GLY A 219 -7.35 8.12 -13.12
CA GLY A 219 -8.53 8.93 -13.38
C GLY A 219 -8.63 9.33 -14.85
N TRP A 220 -9.73 9.97 -15.22
CA TRP A 220 -9.94 10.46 -16.58
C TRP A 220 -9.02 11.64 -16.87
N GLY A 221 -8.13 11.46 -17.84
CA GLY A 221 -7.20 12.49 -18.31
C GLY A 221 -7.78 13.36 -19.41
N ASP A 222 -6.92 14.23 -19.94
CA ASP A 222 -7.16 14.96 -21.17
C ASP A 222 -6.35 14.35 -22.33
N ASP A 223 -6.18 15.10 -23.41
CA ASP A 223 -5.40 14.72 -24.59
C ASP A 223 -3.90 15.02 -24.45
N ARG A 224 -3.45 15.54 -23.29
CA ARG A 224 -2.04 15.84 -23.04
C ARG A 224 -1.27 14.55 -22.80
N ARG A 225 -0.03 14.54 -23.26
CA ARG A 225 0.88 13.39 -23.18
C ARG A 225 1.93 13.61 -22.11
N ASP A 226 1.49 13.63 -20.87
CA ASP A 226 2.37 13.82 -19.71
C ASP A 226 2.50 12.55 -18.84
N SER A 227 1.96 11.44 -19.34
CA SER A 227 1.94 10.13 -18.70
C SER A 227 2.57 9.11 -19.63
N PHE A 228 3.44 8.26 -19.08
CA PHE A 228 4.26 7.36 -19.88
C PHE A 228 4.32 5.96 -19.27
N LEU A 229 4.38 4.97 -20.15
CA LEU A 229 4.80 3.61 -19.84
C LEU A 229 6.22 3.42 -20.38
N CYS A 230 7.15 2.99 -19.52
CA CYS A 230 8.53 2.70 -19.92
C CYS A 230 8.91 1.30 -19.44
N LYS A 231 9.90 0.67 -20.07
CA LYS A 231 10.53 -0.54 -19.54
C LYS A 231 11.43 -0.21 -18.36
N ILE A 232 11.74 -1.22 -17.58
CA ILE A 232 12.76 -1.16 -16.53
C ILE A 232 14.05 -1.78 -17.05
N LYS A 233 15.17 -1.10 -16.83
CA LYS A 233 16.52 -1.56 -17.16
C LYS A 233 17.42 -1.33 -15.96
N ASP A 234 18.17 -2.36 -15.56
CA ASP A 234 19.09 -2.30 -14.42
C ASP A 234 18.42 -1.80 -13.12
N GLY A 235 17.15 -2.15 -12.92
CA GLY A 235 16.38 -1.81 -11.72
C GLY A 235 15.83 -0.38 -11.66
N MET A 236 15.95 0.37 -12.76
CA MET A 236 15.47 1.76 -12.91
C MET A 236 14.65 1.94 -14.20
N PRO A 237 13.81 2.99 -14.29
CA PRO A 237 13.11 3.34 -15.52
C PRO A 237 14.04 3.63 -16.70
N ASP A 238 13.73 3.06 -17.87
CA ASP A 238 14.40 3.35 -19.15
C ASP A 238 13.51 4.23 -20.04
N PHE A 239 13.65 5.53 -19.90
CA PHE A 239 12.78 6.51 -20.58
C PHE A 239 12.95 6.54 -22.10
N SER A 240 14.04 5.97 -22.63
CA SER A 240 14.21 5.79 -24.08
C SER A 240 13.14 4.88 -24.69
N THR A 241 12.49 4.06 -23.88
CA THR A 241 11.44 3.11 -24.30
C THR A 241 10.02 3.64 -24.10
N LYS A 242 9.86 4.93 -23.80
CA LYS A 242 8.58 5.53 -23.42
C LYS A 242 7.50 5.33 -24.47
N LYS A 243 6.30 5.08 -23.96
CA LYS A 243 5.04 5.11 -24.70
C LYS A 243 4.09 6.05 -24.00
N ASP A 244 3.58 7.02 -24.73
CA ASP A 244 2.61 7.96 -24.18
C ASP A 244 1.30 7.23 -23.85
N ILE A 245 0.71 7.59 -22.72
CA ILE A 245 -0.62 7.16 -22.30
C ILE A 245 -1.55 8.36 -22.51
N SER A 246 -2.68 8.13 -23.19
CA SER A 246 -3.73 9.14 -23.41
C SER A 246 -5.03 8.75 -22.69
N PHE A 247 -5.89 9.73 -22.41
CA PHE A 247 -7.24 9.57 -21.82
C PHE A 247 -7.29 9.11 -20.36
N PHE A 248 -6.22 8.54 -19.83
CA PHE A 248 -6.13 8.07 -18.45
C PHE A 248 -4.85 8.57 -17.80
N GLU A 249 -4.98 9.08 -16.59
CA GLU A 249 -3.84 9.58 -15.82
C GLU A 249 -3.54 8.63 -14.66
N PRO A 250 -2.29 8.12 -14.56
CA PRO A 250 -1.89 7.32 -13.42
C PRO A 250 -2.00 8.13 -12.14
N ALA A 251 -2.46 7.46 -11.08
CA ALA A 251 -2.57 8.03 -9.75
C ALA A 251 -1.19 8.11 -9.09
N ILE A 252 -0.37 9.03 -9.58
CA ILE A 252 0.96 9.35 -9.10
C ILE A 252 0.96 10.84 -8.75
N GLY A 253 1.53 11.19 -7.59
CA GLY A 253 1.50 12.56 -7.11
C GLY A 253 2.69 12.96 -6.27
N ILE A 254 2.87 14.27 -6.14
CA ILE A 254 3.74 14.94 -5.17
C ILE A 254 2.82 15.64 -4.17
N LYS A 255 3.17 15.57 -2.89
CA LYS A 255 2.49 16.32 -1.83
C LYS A 255 3.50 17.15 -1.06
N LEU A 256 3.28 18.45 -1.00
CA LEU A 256 4.08 19.40 -0.21
C LEU A 256 3.30 19.79 1.03
N ILE A 257 3.99 19.88 2.16
CA ILE A 257 3.35 20.08 3.46
C ILE A 257 4.06 21.22 4.18
N LYS A 258 3.30 22.27 4.48
CA LYS A 258 3.70 23.26 5.48
C LYS A 258 3.19 22.78 6.83
N SER A 259 4.11 22.35 7.68
CA SER A 259 3.81 21.72 8.95
C SER A 259 3.47 22.78 9.98
N GLU A 260 2.29 22.66 10.58
CA GLU A 260 1.93 23.38 11.81
C GLU A 260 1.62 22.36 12.90
N ASN A 261 1.68 22.77 14.17
CA ASN A 261 1.49 21.85 15.30
C ASN A 261 0.03 21.34 15.35
N ARG A 262 -0.25 20.23 14.66
CA ARG A 262 -1.46 19.43 14.87
C ARG A 262 -1.24 18.37 15.94
N THR A 263 -2.24 18.18 16.79
CA THR A 263 -2.25 17.10 17.79
C THR A 263 -2.72 15.81 17.13
N LEU A 264 -1.77 14.91 16.87
CA LEU A 264 -2.03 13.50 16.55
C LEU A 264 -1.69 12.65 17.78
N ASP A 265 -2.67 11.91 18.30
CA ASP A 265 -2.50 11.02 19.43
C ASP A 265 -3.23 9.69 19.25
N ILE A 266 -2.70 8.64 19.88
CA ILE A 266 -3.30 7.31 19.88
C ILE A 266 -3.03 6.59 21.21
N VAL A 267 -4.09 6.03 21.79
CA VAL A 267 -4.04 5.24 23.02
C VAL A 267 -4.78 3.93 22.79
N ILE A 268 -4.21 2.80 23.26
CA ILE A 268 -4.96 1.54 23.34
C ILE A 268 -5.88 1.62 24.55
N GLU A 269 -7.19 1.69 24.32
CA GLU A 269 -8.19 1.71 25.40
C GLU A 269 -8.43 0.32 25.96
N LYS A 270 -8.51 -0.67 25.07
CA LYS A 270 -8.96 -2.01 25.42
C LYS A 270 -8.41 -3.05 24.46
N VAL A 271 -8.12 -4.23 24.99
CA VAL A 271 -7.75 -5.41 24.20
C VAL A 271 -8.63 -6.58 24.64
N GLU A 272 -9.19 -7.29 23.67
CA GLU A 272 -9.96 -8.51 23.90
C GLU A 272 -9.44 -9.62 22.99
N TYR A 273 -9.55 -10.87 23.43
CA TYR A 273 -9.32 -12.01 22.54
C TYR A 273 -10.39 -13.07 22.73
N GLU A 274 -10.69 -13.79 21.66
CA GLU A 274 -11.63 -14.92 21.66
C GLU A 274 -11.10 -16.05 20.78
N VAL A 275 -11.59 -17.27 21.01
CA VAL A 275 -11.27 -18.41 20.15
C VAL A 275 -11.82 -18.15 18.75
N ASP A 276 -10.96 -18.32 17.75
CA ASP A 276 -11.35 -18.23 16.35
C ASP A 276 -12.16 -19.48 15.97
N ARG A 277 -13.45 -19.30 15.72
CA ARG A 277 -14.36 -20.41 15.35
C ARG A 277 -14.07 -20.96 13.95
N GLU A 278 -13.45 -20.17 13.08
CA GLU A 278 -13.08 -20.57 11.73
C GLU A 278 -11.72 -21.29 11.71
N LEU A 279 -10.84 -20.96 12.67
CA LEU A 279 -9.46 -21.47 12.72
C LEU A 279 -9.21 -22.26 14.02
N LYS A 280 -9.26 -23.59 13.92
CA LYS A 280 -9.08 -24.50 15.07
C LYS A 280 -7.77 -24.22 15.82
N GLY A 281 -7.89 -23.88 17.10
CA GLY A 281 -6.74 -23.63 17.99
C GLY A 281 -6.10 -22.25 17.83
N LYS A 282 -6.73 -21.35 17.08
CA LYS A 282 -6.30 -19.96 16.90
C LYS A 282 -7.25 -19.00 17.61
N PHE A 283 -6.82 -17.75 17.72
CA PHE A 283 -7.55 -16.68 18.39
C PHE A 283 -7.73 -15.49 17.46
N LYS A 284 -8.79 -14.72 17.72
CA LYS A 284 -9.00 -13.38 17.19
C LYS A 284 -8.70 -12.39 18.31
N LEU A 285 -7.79 -11.45 18.06
CA LEU A 285 -7.42 -10.36 18.96
C LEU A 285 -8.10 -9.07 18.46
N ARG A 286 -8.87 -8.39 19.30
CA ARG A 286 -9.46 -7.08 19.02
C ARG A 286 -8.79 -6.02 19.86
N VAL A 287 -8.30 -4.96 19.22
CA VAL A 287 -7.63 -3.83 19.86
C VAL A 287 -8.44 -2.58 19.57
N TYR A 288 -8.88 -1.90 20.63
CA TYR A 288 -9.67 -0.68 20.58
C TYR A 288 -8.77 0.51 20.88
N PHE A 289 -8.89 1.56 20.07
CA PHE A 289 -8.07 2.76 20.19
C PHE A 289 -8.93 4.01 20.42
N ASP A 290 -8.43 4.90 21.28
CA ASP A 290 -8.78 6.32 21.28
C ASP A 290 -7.77 7.03 20.36
N VAL A 291 -8.27 7.63 19.28
CA VAL A 291 -7.46 8.35 18.30
C VAL A 291 -7.90 9.80 18.27
N LYS A 292 -6.95 10.71 18.48
CA LYS A 292 -7.15 12.15 18.37
C LYS A 292 -6.38 12.65 17.16
N GLY A 293 -7.07 13.31 16.25
CA GLY A 293 -6.48 13.84 15.03
C GLY A 293 -7.55 13.98 13.96
N GLU A 294 -7.21 14.73 12.91
CA GLU A 294 -8.04 14.89 11.72
C GLU A 294 -7.39 14.16 10.54
N GLU A 295 -8.15 13.87 9.49
CA GLU A 295 -7.63 13.34 8.23
C GLU A 295 -6.75 12.08 8.39
N ILE A 296 -7.14 11.19 9.31
CA ILE A 296 -6.45 9.92 9.53
C ILE A 296 -6.43 9.13 8.23
N THR A 297 -5.23 8.75 7.79
CA THR A 297 -5.05 7.99 6.55
C THR A 297 -4.91 6.51 6.82
N ARG A 298 -4.30 6.14 7.94
CA ARG A 298 -4.29 4.74 8.38
C ARG A 298 -4.04 4.62 9.88
N PHE A 299 -4.56 3.55 10.44
CA PHE A 299 -4.22 3.07 11.78
C PHE A 299 -4.07 1.55 11.76
N TYR A 300 -3.20 1.04 12.61
CA TYR A 300 -2.87 -0.39 12.67
C TYR A 300 -2.22 -0.77 13.99
N VAL A 301 -2.16 -2.08 14.25
CA VAL A 301 -1.40 -2.65 15.37
C VAL A 301 -0.05 -3.08 14.84
N GLU A 302 1.00 -2.81 15.61
CA GLU A 302 2.28 -3.49 15.47
C GLU A 302 2.52 -4.42 16.65
N ARG A 303 3.24 -5.52 16.43
CA ARG A 303 3.75 -6.37 17.51
C ARG A 303 5.27 -6.35 17.54
N ARG A 304 5.84 -6.62 18.71
CA ARG A 304 7.27 -6.78 18.86
C ARG A 304 7.74 -8.08 18.21
N VAL A 305 8.82 -7.99 17.46
CA VAL A 305 9.59 -9.11 16.91
C VAL A 305 11.05 -8.98 17.34
N ASP A 306 11.91 -9.94 16.97
CA ASP A 306 13.33 -9.97 17.35
C ASP A 306 14.04 -8.63 17.12
N LYS A 307 13.70 -7.95 16.01
CA LYS A 307 14.23 -6.65 15.64
C LYS A 307 13.10 -5.64 15.43
N GLY A 308 12.74 -4.95 16.51
CA GLY A 308 11.78 -3.85 16.46
C GLY A 308 10.33 -4.32 16.48
N PHE A 309 9.55 -3.80 15.55
CA PHE A 309 8.11 -4.01 15.46
C PHE A 309 7.71 -4.31 14.01
N ASP A 310 6.81 -5.27 13.82
CA ASP A 310 6.17 -5.56 12.52
C ASP A 310 4.66 -5.27 12.59
N VAL A 311 4.04 -5.01 11.44
CA VAL A 311 2.58 -4.86 11.35
C VAL A 311 1.92 -6.18 11.73
N PHE A 312 0.97 -6.11 12.66
CA PHE A 312 0.23 -7.26 13.15
C PHE A 312 -1.21 -7.19 12.67
N GLY A 313 -1.47 -7.77 11.49
CA GLY A 313 -2.76 -7.70 10.80
C GLY A 313 -2.70 -6.83 9.54
N PHE A 314 -3.66 -5.91 9.39
CA PHE A 314 -3.81 -5.04 8.22
C PHE A 314 -3.88 -3.57 8.61
N TYR A 315 -3.74 -2.69 7.63
CA TYR A 315 -4.10 -1.28 7.78
C TYR A 315 -5.61 -1.09 7.73
N TYR A 316 -6.08 -0.17 8.56
CA TYR A 316 -7.44 0.32 8.56
C TYR A 316 -7.44 1.81 8.30
N TYR A 317 -8.47 2.30 7.62
CA TYR A 317 -8.46 3.63 7.02
C TYR A 317 -9.55 4.56 7.56
N ASN A 318 -10.52 4.04 8.31
CA ASN A 318 -11.69 4.78 8.77
C ASN A 318 -12.11 4.39 10.20
N PRO A 319 -12.72 5.30 10.97
CA PRO A 319 -13.34 4.97 12.26
C PRO A 319 -14.53 4.00 12.10
N PRO A 320 -14.92 3.26 13.16
CA PRO A 320 -14.34 3.26 14.51
C PRO A 320 -12.94 2.65 14.54
N TYR A 321 -12.08 3.16 15.43
CA TYR A 321 -10.68 2.76 15.52
C TYR A 321 -10.52 1.43 16.27
N ILE A 322 -10.90 0.34 15.61
CA ILE A 322 -10.84 -1.02 16.15
C ILE A 322 -10.12 -1.91 15.14
N VAL A 323 -9.04 -2.55 15.57
CA VAL A 323 -8.28 -3.51 14.75
C VAL A 323 -8.62 -4.93 15.20
N THR A 324 -8.88 -5.81 14.24
CA THR A 324 -9.03 -7.25 14.50
C THR A 324 -7.89 -8.01 13.84
N VAL A 325 -7.10 -8.72 14.64
CA VAL A 325 -6.04 -9.61 14.17
C VAL A 325 -6.51 -11.05 14.31
N LYS A 326 -6.61 -11.77 13.19
CA LYS A 326 -6.97 -13.20 13.16
C LYS A 326 -5.74 -14.10 13.17
N ASN A 327 -5.96 -15.41 13.29
CA ASN A 327 -4.89 -16.42 13.26
C ASN A 327 -3.80 -16.21 14.33
N VAL A 328 -4.18 -15.67 15.50
CA VAL A 328 -3.25 -15.44 16.60
C VAL A 328 -3.07 -16.72 17.40
N GLU A 329 -1.84 -17.00 17.85
CA GLU A 329 -1.53 -18.17 18.67
C GLU A 329 -1.61 -17.85 20.16
N LYS A 330 -1.58 -18.90 21.00
CA LYS A 330 -1.38 -18.69 22.43
C LYS A 330 0.01 -18.14 22.67
N GLY A 331 0.12 -17.26 23.66
CA GLY A 331 1.40 -16.71 24.05
C GLY A 331 1.32 -15.25 24.48
N LYS A 332 2.50 -14.71 24.75
CA LYS A 332 2.69 -13.35 25.21
C LYS A 332 3.13 -12.46 24.04
N TYR A 333 2.40 -11.38 23.84
CA TYR A 333 2.61 -10.40 22.79
C TYR A 333 2.87 -9.03 23.42
N PHE A 334 3.73 -8.24 22.78
CA PHE A 334 3.93 -6.83 23.10
C PHE A 334 3.48 -6.03 21.89
N ILE A 335 2.37 -5.31 22.02
CA ILE A 335 1.73 -4.62 20.92
C ILE A 335 1.71 -3.11 21.13
N ARG A 336 1.60 -2.34 20.05
CA ARG A 336 1.33 -0.90 20.09
C ARG A 336 0.42 -0.50 18.93
N GLY A 337 -0.37 0.54 19.13
CA GLY A 337 -1.11 1.21 18.07
C GLY A 337 -0.22 2.16 17.30
N VAL A 338 -0.48 2.28 16.01
CA VAL A 338 0.11 3.29 15.15
C VAL A 338 -1.02 4.01 14.43
N VAL A 339 -0.91 5.33 14.33
CA VAL A 339 -1.79 6.16 13.51
C VAL A 339 -0.95 7.10 12.65
N GLU A 340 -1.41 7.30 11.43
CA GLU A 340 -0.85 8.24 10.46
C GLU A 340 -1.97 9.10 9.87
N ASP A 341 -1.68 10.38 9.64
CA ASP A 341 -2.61 11.33 9.04
C ASP A 341 -2.20 11.69 7.60
N TRP A 342 -3.00 12.54 6.96
CA TRP A 342 -2.74 12.98 5.58
C TRP A 342 -1.52 13.90 5.47
N GLU A 343 -0.99 14.41 6.59
CA GLU A 343 0.25 15.19 6.62
C GLU A 343 1.50 14.32 6.76
N GLY A 344 1.33 13.00 6.87
CA GLY A 344 2.43 12.09 7.15
C GLY A 344 3.00 12.27 8.55
N ASN A 345 2.23 12.86 9.48
CA ASN A 345 2.54 12.75 10.90
C ASN A 345 2.25 11.31 11.32
N ARG A 346 3.14 10.75 12.15
CA ARG A 346 3.02 9.38 12.65
C ARG A 346 3.12 9.39 14.16
N LYS A 347 2.15 8.79 14.82
CA LYS A 347 2.15 8.59 16.28
C LYS A 347 2.05 7.11 16.61
N VAL A 348 2.73 6.72 17.69
CA VAL A 348 2.66 5.38 18.27
C VAL A 348 2.16 5.46 19.70
N SER A 349 1.33 4.51 20.11
CA SER A 349 0.90 4.38 21.50
C SER A 349 2.03 3.83 22.37
N PHE A 350 1.82 3.81 23.68
CA PHE A 350 2.62 2.95 24.57
C PHE A 350 2.50 1.48 24.18
N VAL A 351 3.55 0.72 24.50
CA VAL A 351 3.59 -0.72 24.30
C VAL A 351 2.76 -1.39 25.41
N MET A 352 1.79 -2.20 25.01
CA MET A 352 0.95 -3.00 25.90
C MET A 352 1.35 -4.47 25.82
N GLU A 353 1.45 -5.12 26.98
CA GLU A 353 1.62 -6.56 27.06
C GLU A 353 0.25 -7.26 27.02
N VAL A 354 0.12 -8.29 26.20
CA VAL A 354 -1.10 -9.08 26.04
C VAL A 354 -0.74 -10.56 26.14
N GLU A 355 -1.40 -11.29 27.04
CA GLU A 355 -1.24 -12.74 27.18
C GLU A 355 -2.51 -13.46 26.71
N ILE A 356 -2.37 -14.31 25.68
CA ILE A 356 -3.46 -15.13 25.12
C ILE A 356 -3.33 -16.55 25.67
N LYS A 357 -4.35 -16.99 26.41
CA LYS A 357 -4.36 -18.26 27.16
C LYS A 357 -5.12 -19.40 26.49
#